data_AF-A0A3M1KX93-F1
#
_entry.id   AF-A0A3M1KX93-F1
#
_cell.length_a   1.000
_cell.length_b   1.000
_cell.length_c   1.000
_cell.angle_alpha   90.00
_cell.angle_beta   90.00
_cell.angle_gamma   90.00
#
_symmetry.space_group_name_H-M   'P 1'
#
loop_
_entity.id
_entity.type
_entity.pdbx_description
1 polymer ?
#
loop_
_entity_poly.entity_id
_entity_poly.type
_entity_poly.pdbx_seq_one_letter_code
_entity_poly.pdbx_strand_id
1 'polypeptide(L)'
;MRHQPTAGSVRMFAALVLVALVSATAEAAPSFDEAMKPVLDRYLEVHKALAADTIEGVREAAKAIEQAAGDLKRAEAEGENAEQYRELPPKIEEGARKLAASTDLDSAREAFRELSMPVAAWAVLAKPEGVVVAFCPMAGGSWVQPAGDIFNPYFGKQMLHCGHVVGEDFKPCPHAQEKPGGCGEGCGGAGGCPHEQQQKKEGAPACCGGATGT
;
A
#
# COMPACT_ATOMS: atom_id res chain seq x y z
N MET A 1 -72.49 68.74 -29.74
CA MET A 1 -71.31 68.21 -30.47
C MET A 1 -70.40 67.54 -29.45
N ARG A 2 -69.78 66.44 -29.86
CA ARG A 2 -69.05 65.42 -29.07
C ARG A 2 -68.07 66.00 -28.04
N HIS A 3 -67.90 65.32 -26.89
CA HIS A 3 -66.58 64.97 -26.35
C HIS A 3 -66.66 63.83 -25.33
N GLN A 4 -65.82 62.82 -25.52
CA GLN A 4 -65.58 61.65 -24.65
C GLN A 4 -64.68 62.00 -23.46
N PRO A 5 -64.65 61.17 -22.38
CA PRO A 5 -63.78 61.34 -21.23
C PRO A 5 -62.44 60.60 -21.37
N THR A 6 -61.36 61.15 -20.80
CA THR A 6 -60.03 60.51 -20.71
C THR A 6 -59.62 60.23 -19.26
N ALA A 7 -59.29 58.96 -19.02
CA ALA A 7 -58.22 58.36 -18.22
C ALA A 7 -57.66 59.04 -16.94
N GLY A 8 -57.59 58.24 -15.86
CA GLY A 8 -56.61 58.32 -14.77
C GLY A 8 -56.49 56.94 -14.11
N SER A 9 -55.56 56.08 -14.53
CA SER A 9 -54.21 55.86 -13.98
C SER A 9 -54.18 55.28 -12.55
N VAL A 10 -54.16 53.94 -12.46
CA VAL A 10 -53.87 53.18 -11.24
C VAL A 10 -52.36 52.93 -11.19
N ARG A 11 -51.67 53.46 -10.18
CA ARG A 11 -50.24 53.21 -9.95
C ARG A 11 -50.08 51.94 -9.10
N MET A 12 -49.56 50.89 -9.73
CA MET A 12 -49.22 49.60 -9.13
C MET A 12 -47.86 49.73 -8.43
N PHE A 13 -47.82 49.59 -7.10
CA PHE A 13 -46.56 49.49 -6.34
C PHE A 13 -45.96 48.09 -6.56
N ALA A 14 -44.86 48.01 -7.29
CA ALA A 14 -44.11 46.77 -7.50
C ALA A 14 -43.36 46.39 -6.23
N ALA A 15 -43.70 45.23 -5.64
CA ALA A 15 -42.92 44.61 -4.59
C ALA A 15 -41.70 43.93 -5.21
N LEU A 16 -40.50 44.45 -4.93
CA LEU A 16 -39.23 43.87 -5.35
C LEU A 16 -38.86 42.73 -4.38
N VAL A 17 -39.20 41.49 -4.73
CA VAL A 17 -38.73 40.31 -4.00
C VAL A 17 -37.30 40.00 -4.46
N LEU A 18 -36.34 40.30 -3.58
CA LEU A 18 -34.92 40.04 -3.81
C LEU A 18 -34.64 38.57 -3.50
N VAL A 19 -34.75 37.71 -4.52
CA VAL A 19 -34.40 36.29 -4.41
C VAL A 19 -32.88 36.17 -4.37
N ALA A 20 -32.32 35.91 -3.20
CA ALA A 20 -30.92 35.52 -3.06
C ALA A 20 -30.76 34.10 -3.62
N LEU A 21 -30.13 33.96 -4.79
CA LEU A 21 -29.66 32.66 -5.28
C LEU A 21 -28.49 32.22 -4.38
N VAL A 22 -28.76 31.28 -3.47
CA VAL A 22 -27.70 30.49 -2.83
C VAL A 22 -27.20 29.50 -3.88
N SER A 23 -26.06 29.81 -4.51
CA SER A 23 -25.34 28.86 -5.34
C SER A 23 -24.77 27.76 -4.44
N ALA A 24 -25.38 26.58 -4.48
CA ALA A 24 -24.79 25.37 -3.91
C ALA A 24 -23.49 25.07 -4.67
N THR A 25 -22.35 25.30 -4.04
CA THR A 25 -21.07 24.81 -4.52
C THR A 25 -21.07 23.30 -4.33
N ALA A 26 -21.20 22.53 -5.40
CA ALA A 26 -20.90 21.11 -5.37
C ALA A 26 -19.40 20.98 -5.07
N GLU A 27 -19.04 20.53 -3.87
CA GLU A 27 -17.67 20.12 -3.58
C GLU A 27 -17.33 18.98 -4.55
N ALA A 28 -16.24 19.14 -5.29
CA ALA A 28 -15.73 18.08 -6.14
C ALA A 28 -15.45 16.85 -5.25
N ALA A 29 -15.82 15.67 -5.74
CA ALA A 29 -15.47 14.43 -5.06
C ALA A 29 -13.94 14.37 -4.87
N PRO A 30 -13.45 13.85 -3.73
CA PRO A 30 -12.01 13.70 -3.53
C PRO A 30 -11.43 12.81 -4.61
N SER A 31 -10.20 13.10 -5.03
CA SER A 31 -9.43 12.21 -5.88
C SER A 31 -9.26 10.84 -5.21
N PHE A 32 -8.98 9.79 -6.00
CA PHE A 32 -8.71 8.46 -5.45
C PHE A 32 -7.60 8.49 -4.38
N ASP A 33 -6.57 9.30 -4.59
CA ASP A 33 -5.45 9.43 -3.66
C ASP A 33 -5.84 10.11 -2.34
N GLU A 34 -6.69 11.15 -2.39
CA GLU A 34 -7.26 11.76 -1.19
C GLU A 34 -8.20 10.78 -0.46
N ALA A 35 -8.98 10.01 -1.21
CA ALA A 35 -9.88 9.00 -0.67
C ALA A 35 -9.14 7.83 0.01
N MET A 36 -7.88 7.59 -0.33
CA MET A 36 -7.02 6.59 0.32
C MET A 36 -6.49 7.03 1.68
N LYS A 37 -6.58 8.32 2.05
CA LYS A 37 -6.03 8.82 3.32
C LYS A 37 -6.58 8.09 4.56
N PRO A 38 -7.90 7.87 4.72
CA PRO A 38 -8.43 7.15 5.88
C PRO A 38 -7.94 5.70 5.96
N VAL A 39 -7.73 5.05 4.80
CA VAL A 39 -7.13 3.71 4.70
C VAL A 39 -5.69 3.75 5.23
N LEU A 40 -4.88 4.70 4.73
CA LEU A 40 -3.48 4.84 5.12
C LEU A 40 -3.32 5.13 6.63
N ASP A 41 -4.12 6.04 7.18
CA ASP A 41 -4.02 6.42 8.60
C ASP A 41 -4.20 5.19 9.52
N ARG A 42 -5.24 4.38 9.26
CA ARG A 42 -5.51 3.14 10.02
C ARG A 42 -4.50 2.04 9.74
N TYR A 43 -4.04 1.94 8.50
CA TYR A 43 -3.00 1.00 8.11
C TYR A 43 -1.68 1.26 8.87
N LEU A 44 -1.30 2.53 9.08
CA LEU A 44 -0.10 2.88 9.85
C LEU A 44 -0.23 2.57 11.35
N GLU A 45 -1.45 2.58 11.91
CA GLU A 45 -1.72 2.11 13.28
C GLU A 45 -1.45 0.60 13.39
N VAL A 46 -1.92 -0.19 12.42
CA VAL A 46 -1.65 -1.63 12.35
C VAL A 46 -0.16 -1.91 12.18
N HIS A 47 0.52 -1.21 11.26
CA HIS A 47 1.96 -1.33 11.04
C HIS A 47 2.73 -1.15 12.36
N LYS A 48 2.45 -0.07 13.08
CA LYS A 48 3.08 0.24 14.36
C LYS A 48 2.85 -0.85 15.40
N ALA A 49 1.61 -1.36 15.49
CA ALA A 49 1.25 -2.42 16.43
C ALA A 49 2.03 -3.72 16.13
N LEU A 50 2.02 -4.18 14.88
CA LEU A 50 2.67 -5.43 14.49
C LEU A 50 4.20 -5.35 14.57
N ALA A 51 4.79 -4.18 14.27
CA ALA A 51 6.21 -3.91 14.48
C ALA A 51 6.61 -4.00 15.97
N ALA A 52 5.67 -3.72 16.88
CA ALA A 52 5.88 -3.80 18.33
C ALA A 52 5.47 -5.15 18.96
N ASP A 53 5.17 -6.18 18.14
CA ASP A 53 4.66 -7.49 18.56
C ASP A 53 3.33 -7.40 19.34
N THR A 54 2.43 -6.49 18.97
CA THR A 54 1.12 -6.36 19.60
C THR A 54 -0.02 -6.47 18.60
N ILE A 55 -1.12 -7.10 19.03
CA ILE A 55 -2.39 -7.16 18.30
C ILE A 55 -3.45 -6.22 18.90
N GLU A 56 -3.10 -5.47 19.94
CA GLU A 56 -3.97 -4.47 20.57
C GLU A 56 -4.37 -3.42 19.54
N GLY A 57 -5.68 -3.21 19.35
CA GLY A 57 -6.22 -2.24 18.39
C GLY A 57 -6.10 -2.64 16.90
N VAL A 58 -5.40 -3.74 16.57
CA VAL A 58 -5.25 -4.21 15.18
C VAL A 58 -6.60 -4.57 14.58
N ARG A 59 -7.47 -5.25 15.34
CA ARG A 59 -8.79 -5.66 14.87
C ARG A 59 -9.68 -4.46 14.54
N GLU A 60 -9.68 -3.47 15.43
CA GLU A 60 -10.47 -2.24 15.29
C GLU A 60 -9.99 -1.41 14.10
N ALA A 61 -8.66 -1.22 13.98
CA ALA A 61 -8.07 -0.53 12.84
C ALA A 61 -8.36 -1.27 11.53
N ALA A 62 -8.24 -2.60 11.50
CA ALA A 62 -8.54 -3.42 10.33
C ALA A 62 -9.99 -3.30 9.86
N LYS A 63 -10.97 -3.27 10.79
CA LYS A 63 -12.37 -3.02 10.43
C LYS A 63 -12.59 -1.63 9.84
N ALA A 64 -11.90 -0.62 10.35
CA ALA A 64 -11.96 0.73 9.80
C ALA A 64 -11.33 0.80 8.39
N ILE A 65 -10.25 0.05 8.15
CA ILE A 65 -9.66 -0.12 6.81
C ILE A 65 -10.65 -0.80 5.87
N GLU A 66 -11.30 -1.89 6.29
CA GLU A 66 -12.30 -2.61 5.49
C GLU A 66 -13.45 -1.68 5.07
N GLN A 67 -13.98 -0.90 6.01
CA GLN A 67 -15.03 0.09 5.73
C GLN A 67 -14.56 1.18 4.75
N ALA A 68 -13.42 1.80 5.03
CA ALA A 68 -12.87 2.84 4.18
C ALA A 68 -12.55 2.34 2.76
N ALA A 69 -12.08 1.09 2.64
CA ALA A 69 -11.84 0.46 1.34
C ALA A 69 -13.14 0.20 0.56
N GLY A 70 -14.22 -0.17 1.24
CA GLY A 70 -15.55 -0.33 0.65
C GLY A 70 -16.14 0.98 0.10
N ASP A 71 -15.75 2.13 0.68
CA ASP A 71 -16.18 3.45 0.24
C ASP A 71 -15.37 3.97 -0.98
N LEU A 72 -14.24 3.34 -1.31
CA LEU A 72 -13.42 3.72 -2.47
C LEU A 72 -14.16 3.42 -3.78
N LYS A 73 -14.57 4.47 -4.49
CA LYS A 73 -15.31 4.33 -5.73
C LYS A 73 -14.36 4.08 -6.89
N ARG A 74 -14.28 2.82 -7.33
CA ARG A 74 -13.51 2.40 -8.52
C ARG A 74 -13.82 3.22 -9.78
N ALA A 75 -15.08 3.62 -9.96
CA ALA A 75 -15.50 4.42 -11.11
C ALA A 75 -14.91 5.85 -11.09
N GLU A 76 -14.50 6.33 -9.92
CA GLU A 76 -13.92 7.67 -9.72
C GLU A 76 -12.38 7.65 -9.84
N ALA A 77 -11.78 6.47 -10.12
CA ALA A 77 -10.37 6.39 -10.48
C ALA A 77 -10.17 6.92 -11.91
N GLU A 78 -9.40 8.00 -12.02
CA GLU A 78 -9.08 8.72 -13.26
C GLU A 78 -7.55 8.91 -13.39
N GLY A 79 -7.10 9.39 -14.55
CA GLY A 79 -5.68 9.64 -14.82
C GLY A 79 -4.88 8.40 -15.26
N GLU A 80 -3.55 8.53 -15.25
CA GLU A 80 -2.61 7.51 -15.77
C GLU A 80 -2.62 6.19 -14.98
N ASN A 81 -3.04 6.23 -13.72
CA ASN A 81 -3.06 5.07 -12.82
C ASN A 81 -4.47 4.46 -12.66
N ALA A 82 -5.46 4.92 -13.43
CA ALA A 82 -6.87 4.59 -13.23
C ALA A 82 -7.15 3.09 -13.26
N GLU A 83 -6.53 2.34 -14.16
CA GLU A 83 -6.70 0.88 -14.24
C GLU A 83 -6.15 0.19 -13.00
N GLN A 84 -4.94 0.56 -12.57
CA GLN A 84 -4.29 0.03 -11.38
C GLN A 84 -5.12 0.33 -10.13
N TYR A 85 -5.64 1.55 -10.01
CA TYR A 85 -6.44 1.97 -8.87
C TYR A 85 -7.76 1.22 -8.75
N ARG A 86 -8.43 0.88 -9.86
CA ARG A 86 -9.69 0.10 -9.85
C ARG A 86 -9.54 -1.28 -9.23
N GLU A 87 -8.34 -1.85 -9.29
CA GLU A 87 -8.03 -3.19 -8.77
C GLU A 87 -7.70 -3.21 -7.27
N LEU A 88 -7.48 -2.06 -6.64
CA LEU A 88 -7.00 -1.99 -5.25
C LEU A 88 -8.11 -2.18 -4.20
N PRO A 89 -9.28 -1.49 -4.27
CA PRO A 89 -10.29 -1.56 -3.22
C PRO A 89 -10.67 -2.99 -2.78
N PRO A 90 -11.02 -3.93 -3.70
CA PRO A 90 -11.39 -5.28 -3.27
C PRO A 90 -10.26 -6.05 -2.59
N LYS A 91 -9.00 -5.79 -2.97
CA LYS A 91 -7.82 -6.44 -2.36
C LYS A 91 -7.53 -5.88 -0.97
N ILE A 92 -7.66 -4.56 -0.80
CA ILE A 92 -7.52 -3.90 0.49
C ILE A 92 -8.62 -4.38 1.43
N GLU A 93 -9.87 -4.41 0.96
CA GLU A 93 -11.02 -4.88 1.74
C GLU A 93 -10.83 -6.35 2.17
N GLU A 94 -10.41 -7.24 1.27
CA GLU A 94 -10.16 -8.65 1.61
C GLU A 94 -9.04 -8.81 2.65
N GLY A 95 -7.90 -8.15 2.45
CA GLY A 95 -6.78 -8.21 3.39
C GLY A 95 -7.16 -7.66 4.77
N ALA A 96 -7.90 -6.55 4.80
CA ALA A 96 -8.40 -5.94 6.01
C ALA A 96 -9.40 -6.83 6.75
N ARG A 97 -10.31 -7.48 6.02
CA ARG A 97 -11.26 -8.45 6.59
C ARG A 97 -10.56 -9.65 7.20
N LYS A 98 -9.56 -10.23 6.53
CA LYS A 98 -8.74 -11.33 7.06
C LYS A 98 -7.99 -10.88 8.32
N LEU A 99 -7.42 -9.68 8.30
CA LEU A 99 -6.72 -9.12 9.45
C LEU A 99 -7.67 -8.89 10.62
N ALA A 100 -8.87 -8.37 10.38
CA ALA A 100 -9.91 -8.21 11.38
C ALA A 100 -10.42 -9.55 11.95
N ALA A 101 -10.24 -10.66 11.23
CA ALA A 101 -10.59 -12.00 11.68
C ALA A 101 -9.46 -12.70 12.47
N SER A 102 -8.22 -12.22 12.39
CA SER A 102 -7.07 -12.80 13.10
C SER A 102 -7.29 -12.88 14.62
N THR A 103 -6.67 -13.88 15.25
CA THR A 103 -6.81 -14.16 16.70
C THR A 103 -5.49 -14.11 17.45
N ASP A 104 -4.39 -14.11 16.74
CA ASP A 104 -3.03 -14.19 17.27
C ASP A 104 -2.08 -13.42 16.36
N LEU A 105 -0.84 -13.23 16.83
CA LEU A 105 0.15 -12.39 16.16
C LEU A 105 0.58 -12.96 14.79
N ASP A 106 0.67 -14.29 14.67
CA ASP A 106 1.12 -14.94 13.44
C ASP A 106 0.06 -14.82 12.34
N SER A 107 -1.21 -15.12 12.65
CA SER A 107 -2.33 -14.91 11.73
C SER A 107 -2.52 -13.43 11.37
N ALA A 108 -2.28 -12.52 12.31
CA ALA A 108 -2.32 -11.08 12.03
C ALA A 108 -1.21 -10.65 11.05
N ARG A 109 0.01 -11.19 11.17
CA ARG A 109 1.12 -10.89 10.25
C ARG A 109 0.90 -11.44 8.86
N GLU A 110 0.37 -12.65 8.75
CA GLU A 110 0.02 -13.24 7.45
C GLU A 110 -1.03 -12.39 6.74
N ALA A 111 -2.12 -12.06 7.43
CA ALA A 111 -3.17 -11.20 6.88
C ALA A 111 -2.66 -9.78 6.57
N PHE A 112 -1.80 -9.21 7.41
CA PHE A 112 -1.19 -7.92 7.16
C PHE A 112 -0.30 -7.95 5.92
N ARG A 113 0.42 -9.05 5.66
CA ARG A 113 1.21 -9.19 4.43
C ARG A 113 0.32 -9.09 3.20
N GLU A 114 -0.82 -9.76 3.19
CA GLU A 114 -1.80 -9.65 2.09
C GLU A 114 -2.37 -8.23 1.95
N LEU A 115 -2.70 -7.56 3.05
CA LEU A 115 -3.18 -6.16 3.06
C LEU A 115 -2.10 -5.16 2.61
N SER A 116 -0.84 -5.39 3.00
CA SER A 116 0.25 -4.45 2.78
C SER A 116 0.64 -4.28 1.31
N MET A 117 0.49 -5.34 0.51
CA MET A 117 0.86 -5.33 -0.90
C MET A 117 0.04 -4.36 -1.76
N PRO A 118 -1.32 -4.37 -1.74
CA PRO A 118 -2.10 -3.39 -2.51
C PRO A 118 -1.91 -1.96 -1.99
N VAL A 119 -1.73 -1.75 -0.68
CA VAL A 119 -1.46 -0.41 -0.12
C VAL A 119 -0.07 0.10 -0.55
N ALA A 120 0.94 -0.77 -0.59
CA ALA A 120 2.26 -0.44 -1.12
C ALA A 120 2.21 -0.14 -2.64
N ALA A 121 1.43 -0.91 -3.41
CA ALA A 121 1.23 -0.66 -4.83
C ALA A 121 0.62 0.72 -5.09
N TRP A 122 -0.37 1.12 -4.30
CA TRP A 122 -0.90 2.49 -4.32
C TRP A 122 0.18 3.53 -4.01
N ALA A 123 0.92 3.35 -2.91
CA ALA A 123 1.91 4.33 -2.47
C ALA A 123 3.07 4.52 -3.47
N VAL A 124 3.46 3.49 -4.23
CA VAL A 124 4.44 3.63 -5.33
C VAL A 124 3.94 4.56 -6.43
N LEU A 125 2.64 4.49 -6.75
CA LEU A 125 2.01 5.28 -7.81
C LEU A 125 1.69 6.71 -7.33
N ALA A 126 1.05 6.83 -6.18
CA ALA A 126 0.55 8.08 -5.61
C ALA A 126 1.64 8.93 -4.94
N LYS A 127 2.71 8.30 -4.44
CA LYS A 127 3.81 8.95 -3.70
C LYS A 127 3.32 9.90 -2.59
N PRO A 128 2.45 9.44 -1.68
CA PRO A 128 1.95 10.27 -0.58
C PRO A 128 3.11 10.80 0.28
N GLU A 129 2.97 12.05 0.73
CA GLU A 129 4.00 12.71 1.53
C GLU A 129 4.20 12.02 2.90
N GLY A 130 5.43 12.07 3.41
CA GLY A 130 5.77 11.64 4.78
C GLY A 130 5.85 10.13 5.01
N VAL A 131 5.60 9.31 3.98
CA VAL A 131 5.74 7.85 4.04
C VAL A 131 6.68 7.32 2.97
N VAL A 132 7.18 6.11 3.20
CA VAL A 132 8.02 5.36 2.27
C VAL A 132 7.48 3.96 2.07
N VAL A 133 7.80 3.35 0.94
CA VAL A 133 7.56 1.93 0.69
C VAL A 133 8.82 1.16 1.04
N ALA A 134 8.70 0.16 1.90
CA ALA A 134 9.79 -0.72 2.28
C ALA A 134 9.51 -2.16 1.82
N PHE A 135 10.57 -2.95 1.63
CA PHE A 135 10.51 -4.34 1.18
C PHE A 135 11.36 -5.26 2.07
N CYS A 136 10.83 -6.44 2.37
CA CYS A 136 11.53 -7.48 3.10
C CYS A 136 11.79 -8.67 2.16
N PRO A 137 13.07 -8.95 1.82
CA PRO A 137 13.40 -10.06 0.92
C PRO A 137 13.08 -11.44 1.52
N MET A 138 13.12 -11.58 2.84
CA MET A 138 12.82 -12.84 3.52
C MET A 138 11.31 -13.16 3.52
N ALA A 139 10.47 -12.15 3.76
CA ALA A 139 9.02 -12.32 3.72
C ALA A 139 8.44 -12.20 2.30
N GLY A 140 9.23 -11.73 1.33
CA GLY A 140 8.78 -11.47 -0.03
C GLY A 140 7.55 -10.56 -0.06
N GLY A 141 7.61 -9.42 0.65
CA GLY A 141 6.49 -8.50 0.82
C GLY A 141 6.94 -7.06 0.98
N SER A 142 6.08 -6.14 0.54
CA SER A 142 6.26 -4.69 0.67
C SER A 142 5.22 -4.08 1.59
N TRP A 143 5.63 -3.08 2.38
CA TRP A 143 4.73 -2.32 3.25
C TRP A 143 4.97 -0.82 3.14
N VAL A 144 4.01 -0.04 3.62
CA VAL A 144 4.14 1.42 3.76
C VAL A 144 4.44 1.75 5.23
N GLN A 145 5.31 2.72 5.48
CA GLN A 145 5.60 3.20 6.84
C GLN A 145 5.98 4.68 6.81
N PRO A 146 6.01 5.38 7.96
CA PRO A 146 6.55 6.73 8.03
C PRO A 146 8.01 6.76 7.54
N ALA A 147 8.40 7.87 6.92
CA ALA A 147 9.80 8.08 6.53
C ALA A 147 10.72 8.05 7.76
N GLY A 148 11.92 7.46 7.61
CA GLY A 148 12.88 7.28 8.69
C GLY A 148 13.37 5.84 8.80
N ASP A 149 13.58 5.36 10.03
CA ASP A 149 14.09 4.02 10.30
C ASP A 149 13.13 2.91 9.82
N ILE A 150 13.70 1.78 9.40
CA ILE A 150 12.92 0.59 9.03
C ILE A 150 12.32 -0.05 10.28
N PHE A 151 11.01 -0.29 10.26
CA PHE A 151 10.28 -1.06 11.25
C PHE A 151 9.48 -2.16 10.55
N ASN A 152 9.94 -3.39 10.67
CA ASN A 152 9.41 -4.55 9.96
C ASN A 152 8.17 -5.14 10.68
N PRO A 153 6.96 -4.97 10.13
CA PRO A 153 5.73 -5.48 10.75
C PRO A 153 5.59 -7.00 10.63
N TYR A 154 6.27 -7.64 9.67
CA TYR A 154 6.18 -9.07 9.42
C TYR A 154 6.91 -9.91 10.48
N PHE A 155 7.94 -9.34 11.10
CA PHE A 155 8.75 -10.04 12.10
C PHE A 155 8.83 -9.31 13.45
N GLY A 156 8.31 -8.07 13.52
CA GLY A 156 8.31 -7.25 14.72
C GLY A 156 9.68 -7.17 15.39
N LYS A 157 9.75 -7.35 16.70
CA LYS A 157 11.00 -7.10 17.45
C LYS A 157 12.14 -8.03 17.07
N GLN A 158 11.85 -9.22 16.55
CA GLN A 158 12.88 -10.19 16.17
C GLN A 158 13.78 -9.67 15.04
N MET A 159 13.21 -8.95 14.09
CA MET A 159 13.92 -8.41 12.93
C MET A 159 13.43 -7.00 12.59
N LEU A 160 13.33 -6.16 13.63
CA LEU A 160 12.66 -4.85 13.55
C LEU A 160 13.22 -3.96 12.45
N HIS A 161 14.54 -3.95 12.29
CA HIS A 161 15.22 -3.13 11.27
C HIS A 161 15.53 -3.91 9.99
N CYS A 162 14.86 -5.06 9.76
CA CYS A 162 15.06 -5.85 8.56
C CYS A 162 14.22 -5.38 7.38
N GLY A 163 14.88 -5.05 6.28
CA GLY A 163 14.26 -4.58 5.04
C GLY A 163 14.99 -3.38 4.48
N HIS A 164 14.47 -2.84 3.39
CA HIS A 164 15.00 -1.63 2.76
C HIS A 164 13.90 -0.78 2.15
N VAL A 165 14.17 0.51 2.04
CA VAL A 165 13.31 1.43 1.29
C VAL A 165 13.42 1.12 -0.20
N VAL A 166 12.29 0.90 -0.85
CA VAL A 166 12.21 0.66 -2.28
C VAL A 166 12.62 1.93 -3.02
N GLY A 167 13.57 1.81 -3.95
CA GLY A 167 14.10 2.95 -4.71
C GLY A 167 15.34 3.60 -4.08
N GLU A 168 15.79 3.14 -2.91
CA GLU A 168 17.08 3.52 -2.32
C GLU A 168 18.08 2.35 -2.35
N ASP A 169 19.38 2.67 -2.27
CA ASP A 169 20.45 1.68 -2.25
C ASP A 169 20.30 0.73 -1.04
N PHE A 170 20.18 -0.57 -1.31
CA PHE A 170 20.05 -1.61 -0.29
C PHE A 170 21.29 -1.64 0.63
N LYS A 171 21.12 -1.20 1.88
CA LYS A 171 22.09 -1.48 2.96
C LYS A 171 21.66 -2.73 3.72
N PRO A 172 22.42 -3.84 3.65
CA PRO A 172 22.12 -5.04 4.42
C PRO A 172 22.07 -4.72 5.91
N CYS A 173 21.14 -5.33 6.64
CA CYS A 173 20.97 -5.12 8.07
C CYS A 173 22.25 -5.49 8.84
N PRO A 174 22.60 -4.81 9.95
CA PRO A 174 23.84 -5.07 10.69
C PRO A 174 23.98 -6.52 11.17
N HIS A 175 22.86 -7.18 11.51
CA HIS A 175 22.85 -8.57 11.97
C HIS A 175 22.95 -9.61 10.84
N ALA A 176 22.76 -9.22 9.58
CA ALA A 176 23.02 -10.10 8.44
C ALA A 176 24.53 -10.28 8.17
N GLN A 177 25.38 -9.54 8.89
CA GLN A 177 26.84 -9.62 8.79
C GLN A 177 27.47 -10.59 9.80
N GLU A 178 26.67 -11.28 10.63
CA GLU A 178 27.16 -12.38 11.45
C GLU A 178 27.31 -13.65 10.57
N LYS A 179 28.43 -13.67 9.86
CA LYS A 179 29.13 -14.75 9.14
C LYS A 179 28.27 -15.72 8.28
N PRO A 180 28.43 -15.74 6.95
CA PRO A 180 28.21 -16.98 6.22
C PRO A 180 29.18 -18.03 6.77
N GLY A 181 28.64 -19.18 7.20
CA GLY A 181 29.44 -20.33 7.60
C GLY A 181 30.54 -20.59 6.58
N GLY A 182 31.78 -20.54 7.05
CA GLY A 182 32.96 -20.67 6.21
C GLY A 182 32.98 -22.01 5.49
N CYS A 183 33.33 -21.98 4.21
CA CYS A 183 34.06 -23.07 3.61
C CYS A 183 35.37 -23.23 4.40
N GLY A 184 35.42 -24.24 5.26
CA GLY A 184 36.56 -24.54 6.10
C GLY A 184 37.85 -24.68 5.28
N GLU A 185 38.89 -24.09 5.83
CA GLU A 185 40.31 -24.18 5.52
C GLU A 185 40.74 -25.45 4.76
N GLY A 186 41.49 -25.29 3.66
CA GLY A 186 42.24 -26.41 3.08
C GLY A 186 42.61 -26.37 1.60
N CYS A 187 42.94 -25.23 1.00
CA CYS A 187 43.56 -25.24 -0.34
C CYS A 187 45.08 -25.18 -0.21
N GLY A 188 45.69 -26.33 0.09
CA GLY A 188 47.14 -26.48 0.12
C GLY A 188 47.57 -27.95 -0.02
N GLY A 189 48.09 -28.31 -1.19
CA GLY A 189 48.97 -29.48 -1.34
C GLY A 189 48.36 -30.71 -2.04
N ALA A 190 48.85 -30.94 -3.26
CA ALA A 190 49.05 -32.21 -3.97
C ALA A 190 48.22 -33.44 -3.53
N GLY A 191 47.22 -33.79 -4.34
CA GLY A 191 46.55 -35.10 -4.33
C GLY A 191 45.37 -35.11 -5.28
N GLY A 192 45.48 -35.84 -6.39
CA GLY A 192 44.49 -35.86 -7.47
C GLY A 192 43.12 -36.39 -7.05
N CYS A 193 42.08 -35.91 -7.72
CA CYS A 193 40.70 -36.39 -7.57
C CYS A 193 40.50 -37.72 -8.34
N PRO A 194 40.07 -38.82 -7.70
CA PRO A 194 39.54 -39.97 -8.41
C PRO A 194 38.01 -39.96 -8.29
N HIS A 195 37.32 -39.67 -9.39
CA HIS A 195 36.35 -40.58 -10.01
C HIS A 195 35.51 -39.82 -11.04
N GLU A 196 35.99 -39.90 -12.27
CA GLU A 196 35.13 -40.04 -13.43
C GLU A 196 34.47 -41.43 -13.34
N GLN A 197 33.14 -41.49 -13.27
CA GLN A 197 32.31 -42.33 -14.14
C GLN A 197 30.83 -42.33 -13.75
N GLN A 198 30.03 -42.16 -14.81
CA GLN A 198 28.64 -42.59 -15.01
C GLN A 198 27.49 -41.65 -14.62
N GLN A 199 27.17 -40.83 -15.62
CA GLN A 199 25.81 -40.39 -15.95
C GLN A 199 24.87 -41.60 -16.16
N LYS A 200 23.72 -41.65 -15.47
CA LYS A 200 22.42 -41.93 -16.11
C LYS A 200 21.23 -41.64 -15.18
N LYS A 201 20.25 -40.94 -15.76
CA LYS A 201 18.82 -40.85 -15.44
C LYS A 201 18.31 -39.54 -14.81
N GLU A 202 17.76 -38.74 -15.73
CA GLU A 202 16.42 -38.14 -15.68
C GLU A 202 16.13 -37.08 -14.60
N GLY A 203 15.90 -35.85 -15.07
CA GLY A 203 14.80 -35.04 -14.53
C GLY A 203 15.14 -33.61 -14.13
N ALA A 204 14.70 -32.69 -14.99
CA ALA A 204 14.35 -31.29 -14.73
C ALA A 204 15.46 -30.20 -14.82
N PRO A 205 15.12 -29.04 -15.43
CA PRO A 205 16.09 -28.15 -16.05
C PRO A 205 16.70 -27.12 -15.10
N ALA A 206 17.91 -26.74 -15.50
CA ALA A 206 18.78 -25.74 -14.90
C ALA A 206 18.26 -24.30 -15.07
N CYS A 207 18.44 -23.51 -14.01
CA CYS A 207 18.44 -22.06 -14.08
C CYS A 207 19.76 -21.55 -14.67
N CYS A 208 19.63 -20.72 -15.71
CA CYS A 208 20.46 -19.55 -16.03
C CYS A 208 21.96 -19.77 -16.33
N GLY A 209 22.27 -19.97 -17.62
CA GLY A 209 23.58 -19.64 -18.20
C GLY A 209 23.58 -18.19 -18.71
N GLY A 210 24.51 -17.38 -18.20
CA GLY A 210 24.78 -16.02 -18.67
C GLY A 210 26.11 -15.93 -19.41
N ALA A 211 26.08 -15.15 -20.49
CA ALA A 211 27.16 -14.38 -21.10
C ALA A 211 28.39 -15.13 -21.65
N THR A 212 28.36 -15.34 -22.97
CA THR A 212 29.55 -15.51 -23.82
C THR A 212 30.18 -14.14 -24.12
N GLY A 213 31.47 -14.00 -23.83
CA GLY A 213 32.34 -13.00 -24.43
C GLY A 213 33.45 -13.69 -25.20
N THR A 214 33.45 -13.48 -26.52
CA THR A 214 34.54 -13.32 -27.52
C THR A 214 34.04 -13.78 -28.88
#